data_AF-A0A973JI97-F1
#
_entry.id   AF-A0A973JI97-F1
#
_cell.length_a   1.000
_cell.length_b   1.000
_cell.length_c   1.000
_cell.angle_alpha   90.00
_cell.angle_beta   90.00
_cell.angle_gamma   90.00
#
_symmetry.space_group_name_H-M   'P 1'
#
loop_
_entity.id
_entity.type
_entity.pdbx_description
1 polymer ?
#
loop_
_entity_poly.entity_id
_entity_poly.type
_entity_poly.pdbx_seq_one_letter_code
_entity_poly.pdbx_strand_id
1 'polypeptide(L)'
;GHRAIAAGLAIDVPVLVCAATASGPAERWHDALDSTDSVLSVEHILAGAPRLGPDVTVVQVAGGVHDLVLSPEPARTAFLDAVHSWLTERLPERAA
;
A
#
# COMPACT_ATOMS: atom_id res chain seq x y z
N GLY A 1 17.65 -2.86 -0.52
CA GLY A 1 16.21 -2.80 -0.17
C GLY A 1 15.88 -3.70 1.00
N HIS A 2 15.45 -4.95 0.74
CA HIS A 2 14.87 -5.84 1.76
C HIS A 2 15.71 -6.03 3.03
N ARG A 3 17.04 -6.18 2.93
CA ARG A 3 17.90 -6.31 4.12
C ARG A 3 17.86 -5.07 5.02
N ALA A 4 17.80 -3.87 4.43
CA ALA A 4 17.70 -2.62 5.19
C ALA A 4 16.34 -2.50 5.87
N ILE A 5 15.25 -2.83 5.17
CA ILE A 5 13.90 -2.89 5.76
C ILE A 5 13.87 -3.91 6.91
N ALA A 6 14.47 -5.10 6.72
CA ALA A 6 14.54 -6.12 7.76
C ALA A 6 15.31 -5.64 9.01
N ALA A 7 16.36 -4.82 8.81
CA ALA A 7 17.12 -4.17 9.88
C ALA A 7 16.40 -2.97 10.51
N GLY A 8 15.31 -2.48 9.92
CA GLY A 8 14.61 -1.26 10.32
C GLY A 8 15.21 -0.03 9.64
N LEU A 9 14.34 0.85 9.12
CA LEU A 9 14.79 2.09 8.43
C LEU A 9 14.75 3.34 9.30
N ALA A 10 14.00 3.33 10.40
CA ALA A 10 13.84 4.48 11.30
C ALA A 10 13.46 5.78 10.55
N ILE A 11 12.46 5.69 9.66
CA ILE A 11 11.88 6.86 9.00
C ILE A 11 11.10 7.68 10.04
N ASP A 12 11.57 8.90 10.32
CA ASP A 12 11.05 9.76 11.40
C ASP A 12 9.84 10.62 10.99
N VAL A 13 9.25 10.37 9.81
CA VAL A 13 8.05 11.05 9.33
C VAL A 13 6.90 10.05 9.16
N PRO A 14 5.62 10.48 9.25
CA PRO A 14 4.49 9.59 9.03
C PRO A 14 4.54 8.92 7.65
N VAL A 15 4.29 7.61 7.59
CA VAL A 15 4.27 6.83 6.34
C VAL A 15 2.91 6.18 6.13
N LEU A 16 2.34 6.33 4.93
CA LEU A 16 1.21 5.52 4.46
C LEU A 16 1.73 4.41 3.56
N VAL A 17 1.40 3.16 3.89
CA VAL A 17 1.63 1.98 3.04
C VAL A 17 0.27 1.47 2.57
N CYS A 18 0.04 1.51 1.26
CA CYS A 18 -1.13 0.90 0.63
C CYS A 18 -0.72 -0.34 -0.15
N ALA A 19 -1.48 -1.42 -0.04
CA ALA A 19 -1.26 -2.66 -0.79
C ALA A 19 -2.60 -3.27 -1.23
N ALA A 20 -2.60 -4.09 -2.27
CA ALA A 20 -3.72 -4.98 -2.53
C ALA A 20 -3.93 -5.95 -1.34
N THR A 21 -5.11 -6.57 -1.23
CA THR A 21 -5.37 -7.60 -0.21
C THR A 21 -4.76 -8.96 -0.53
N ALA A 22 -4.36 -9.19 -1.79
CA ALA A 22 -3.89 -10.49 -2.26
C ALA A 22 -2.84 -10.33 -3.36
N SER A 23 -1.94 -11.31 -3.44
CA SER A 23 -0.98 -11.42 -4.54
C SER A 23 -1.40 -12.49 -5.55
N GLY A 24 -1.07 -12.24 -6.82
CA GLY A 24 -1.32 -13.15 -7.94
C GLY A 24 -0.04 -13.83 -8.46
N PRO A 25 -0.15 -14.94 -9.21
CA PRO A 25 0.99 -15.56 -9.89
C PRO A 25 1.68 -14.61 -10.89
N ALA A 26 2.95 -14.27 -10.64
CA ALA A 26 3.70 -13.32 -11.48
C ALA A 26 4.12 -13.86 -12.87
N GLU A 27 4.18 -15.17 -13.02
CA GLU A 27 4.88 -15.83 -14.15
C GLU A 27 3.95 -16.24 -15.29
N ARG A 28 2.64 -16.09 -15.10
CA ARG A 28 1.64 -16.56 -16.06
C ARG A 28 0.37 -15.73 -16.01
N TRP A 29 -0.38 -15.77 -17.11
CA TRP A 29 -1.73 -15.25 -17.14
C TRP A 29 -2.64 -15.98 -16.14
N HIS A 30 -3.56 -15.25 -15.52
CA HIS A 30 -4.63 -15.78 -14.69
C HIS A 30 -5.81 -14.80 -14.63
N ASP A 31 -6.99 -15.29 -14.33
CA ASP A 31 -8.22 -14.50 -14.39
C ASP A 31 -8.26 -13.36 -13.35
N ALA A 32 -7.53 -13.51 -12.24
CA ALA A 32 -7.47 -12.50 -11.17
C ALA A 32 -6.40 -11.39 -11.37
N LEU A 33 -5.87 -11.21 -12.59
CA LEU A 33 -4.84 -10.19 -12.88
C LEU A 33 -5.34 -8.76 -12.62
N ASP A 34 -6.65 -8.55 -12.76
CA ASP A 34 -7.34 -7.28 -12.55
C ASP A 34 -7.77 -7.05 -11.10
N SER A 35 -7.39 -7.93 -10.17
CA SER A 35 -7.86 -7.91 -8.79
C SER A 35 -6.83 -8.38 -7.75
N THR A 36 -5.57 -8.58 -8.17
CA THR A 36 -4.45 -8.98 -7.30
C THR A 36 -3.14 -8.30 -7.69
N ASP A 37 -2.22 -8.13 -6.73
CA ASP A 37 -0.85 -7.70 -7.03
C ASP A 37 -0.02 -8.90 -7.52
N SER A 38 0.20 -8.97 -8.83
CA SER A 38 0.97 -10.07 -9.46
C SER A 38 2.44 -9.73 -9.64
N VAL A 39 2.92 -8.62 -9.06
CA VAL A 39 4.31 -8.17 -9.15
C VAL A 39 4.98 -8.23 -7.79
N LEU A 40 4.32 -7.77 -6.74
CA LEU A 40 4.82 -7.74 -5.37
C LEU A 40 4.03 -8.69 -4.45
N SER A 41 4.75 -9.27 -3.48
CA SER A 41 4.13 -10.02 -2.39
C SER A 41 3.52 -9.07 -1.36
N VAL A 42 2.19 -9.11 -1.22
CA VAL A 42 1.44 -8.37 -0.20
C VAL A 42 1.91 -8.78 1.19
N GLU A 43 2.16 -10.07 1.42
CA GLU A 43 2.69 -10.56 2.69
C GLU A 43 4.04 -9.90 3.04
N HIS A 44 4.96 -9.79 2.07
CA HIS A 44 6.23 -9.11 2.29
C HIS A 44 6.06 -7.62 2.56
N ILE A 45 5.12 -6.95 1.89
CA ILE A 45 4.79 -5.53 2.14
C ILE A 45 4.30 -5.37 3.57
N LEU A 46 3.32 -6.18 3.99
CA LEU A 46 2.73 -6.11 5.33
C LEU A 46 3.75 -6.46 6.44
N ALA A 47 4.60 -7.46 6.22
CA ALA A 47 5.66 -7.81 7.16
C ALA A 47 6.77 -6.74 7.26
N GLY A 48 7.00 -6.00 6.16
CA GLY A 48 7.99 -4.93 6.08
C GLY A 48 7.50 -3.60 6.63
N ALA A 49 6.21 -3.29 6.50
CA ALA A 49 5.65 -1.97 6.82
C ALA A 49 5.97 -1.49 8.25
N PRO A 50 5.82 -2.31 9.32
CA PRO A 50 6.14 -1.88 10.68
C PRO A 50 7.64 -1.58 10.91
N ARG A 51 8.52 -1.99 9.99
CA ARG A 51 9.97 -1.76 10.09
C ARG A 51 10.41 -0.45 9.42
N LEU A 52 9.48 0.26 8.78
CA LEU A 52 9.80 1.52 8.10
C LEU A 52 10.07 2.64 9.11
N GLY A 53 9.32 2.72 10.20
CA GLY A 53 9.46 3.75 11.23
C GLY A 53 8.44 3.57 12.35
N PRO A 54 8.43 4.46 13.36
CA PRO A 54 7.50 4.37 14.50
C PRO A 54 6.06 4.78 14.16
N ASP A 55 5.85 5.49 13.04
CA ASP A 55 4.53 6.01 12.63
C ASP A 55 4.18 5.55 11.21
N VAL A 56 3.56 4.38 11.12
CA VAL A 56 3.18 3.75 9.86
C VAL A 56 1.70 3.41 9.88
N THR A 57 0.96 3.96 8.92
CA THR A 57 -0.43 3.58 8.62
C THR A 57 -0.42 2.58 7.46
N VAL A 58 -1.10 1.44 7.64
CA VAL A 58 -1.21 0.41 6.60
C VAL A 58 -2.67 0.29 6.17
N VAL A 59 -2.91 0.36 4.85
CA VAL A 59 -4.24 0.16 4.25
C VAL A 59 -4.15 -0.93 3.20
N GLN A 60 -5.07 -1.89 3.28
CA GLN A 60 -5.23 -2.91 2.24
C GLN A 60 -6.47 -2.62 1.40
N VAL A 61 -6.32 -2.72 0.08
CA VAL A 61 -7.36 -2.41 -0.91
C VAL A 61 -7.87 -3.70 -1.54
N ALA A 62 -9.11 -4.06 -1.22
CA ALA A 62 -9.76 -5.25 -1.77
C ALA A 62 -9.98 -5.09 -3.28
N GLY A 63 -9.60 -6.11 -4.06
CA GLY A 63 -9.65 -6.05 -5.52
C GLY A 63 -8.61 -5.09 -6.14
N GLY A 64 -7.64 -4.62 -5.36
CA GLY A 64 -6.55 -3.81 -5.87
C GLY A 64 -5.62 -4.61 -6.78
N VAL A 65 -5.18 -3.99 -7.87
CA VAL A 65 -4.08 -4.50 -8.70
C VAL A 65 -2.74 -3.99 -8.18
N HIS A 66 -1.64 -4.39 -8.83
CA HIS A 66 -0.30 -3.93 -8.48
C HIS A 66 -0.22 -2.39 -8.40
N ASP A 67 -0.66 -1.71 -9.45
CA ASP A 67 -0.79 -0.26 -9.44
C ASP A 67 -2.20 0.13 -8.96
N LEU A 68 -2.32 0.44 -7.67
CA LEU A 68 -3.61 0.67 -7.03
C LEU A 68 -4.43 1.80 -7.67
N VAL A 69 -3.79 2.84 -8.23
CA VAL A 69 -4.51 3.93 -8.90
C VAL A 69 -5.11 3.49 -10.24
N LEU A 70 -4.58 2.42 -10.85
CA LEU A 70 -5.09 1.83 -12.09
C LEU A 70 -6.08 0.68 -11.85
N SER A 71 -6.42 0.38 -10.59
CA SER A 71 -7.37 -0.69 -10.27
C SER A 71 -8.75 -0.44 -10.90
N PRO A 72 -9.53 -1.49 -11.18
CA PRO A 72 -10.95 -1.37 -11.46
C PRO A 72 -11.72 -0.76 -10.28
N GLU A 73 -12.92 -0.25 -10.53
CA GLU A 73 -13.82 0.11 -9.44
C GLU A 73 -14.35 -1.16 -8.74
N PRO A 74 -14.54 -1.15 -7.40
CA PRO A 74 -14.45 0.02 -6.51
C PRO A 74 -13.04 0.24 -5.89
N ALA A 75 -12.06 -0.60 -6.22
CA ALA A 75 -10.75 -0.60 -5.57
C ALA A 75 -10.00 0.73 -5.75
N ARG A 76 -10.09 1.34 -6.94
CA ARG A 76 -9.47 2.64 -7.20
C ARG A 76 -10.05 3.74 -6.31
N THR A 77 -11.37 3.83 -6.19
CA THR A 77 -12.02 4.81 -5.30
C THR A 77 -11.57 4.58 -3.84
N ALA A 78 -11.57 3.32 -3.37
CA ALA A 78 -11.12 3.00 -2.02
C ALA A 78 -9.65 3.40 -1.76
N PHE A 79 -8.76 3.20 -2.73
CA PHE A 79 -7.37 3.65 -2.63
C PHE A 79 -7.25 5.18 -2.55
N LEU A 80 -7.94 5.90 -3.42
CA LEU A 80 -7.91 7.37 -3.45
C LEU A 80 -8.50 7.97 -2.17
N ASP A 81 -9.59 7.40 -1.66
CA ASP A 81 -10.22 7.81 -0.39
C ASP A 81 -9.27 7.60 0.78
N ALA A 82 -8.56 6.46 0.83
CA ALA A 82 -7.58 6.19 1.88
C ALA A 82 -6.43 7.20 1.88
N VAL A 83 -5.90 7.54 0.69
CA VAL A 83 -4.86 8.56 0.53
C VAL A 83 -5.38 9.93 0.99
N HIS A 84 -6.58 10.31 0.55
CA HIS A 84 -7.17 11.60 0.89
C HIS A 84 -7.48 11.74 2.39
N SER A 85 -8.05 10.69 3.01
CA SER A 85 -8.32 10.67 4.46
C SER A 85 -7.02 10.81 5.24
N TRP A 86 -6.00 10.02 4.89
CA TRP A 86 -4.72 10.08 5.57
C TRP A 86 -4.06 11.45 5.43
N LEU A 87 -4.10 12.06 4.23
CA LEU A 87 -3.57 13.42 4.04
C LEU A 87 -4.34 14.45 4.88
N THR A 88 -5.66 14.35 4.95
CA THR A 88 -6.52 15.25 5.75
C THR A 88 -6.22 15.12 7.24
N GLU A 89 -5.99 13.90 7.73
CA GLU A 89 -5.65 13.63 9.13
C GLU A 89 -4.24 14.09 9.50
N ARG A 90 -3.28 14.02 8.57
CA ARG A 90 -1.85 14.23 8.84
C ARG A 90 -1.35 15.63 8.50
N LEU A 91 -1.99 16.31 7.55
CA LEU A 91 -1.61 17.68 7.19
C LEU A 91 -2.35 18.67 8.10
N PRO A 92 -1.64 19.57 8.80
CA PRO A 92 -2.30 20.66 9.48
C PRO A 92 -3.02 21.54 8.46
N GLU A 93 -4.17 22.11 8.84
CA GLU A 93 -4.81 23.16 8.06
C GLU A 93 -3.75 24.23 7.77
N ARG A 94 -3.58 24.61 6.50
CA ARG A 94 -2.66 25.69 6.15
C ARG A 94 -3.11 26.92 6.91
N ALA A 95 -2.26 27.42 7.81
CA ALA A 95 -2.45 28.75 8.38
C ALA A 95 -2.53 29.74 7.20
N ALA A 96 -3.65 30.45 7.10
CA ALA A 96 -3.92 31.46 6.09
C ALA A 96 -3.04 32.69 6.28
#